data_AF-R7UM46-F1
#
_entry.id   AF-R7UM46-F1
#
_cell.length_a   1.000
_cell.length_b   1.000
_cell.length_c   1.000
_cell.angle_alpha   90.00
_cell.angle_beta   90.00
_cell.angle_gamma   90.00
#
_symmetry.space_group_name_H-M   'P 1'
#
loop_
_entity.id
_entity.type
_entity.pdbx_description
1 polymer ?
#
loop_
_entity_poly.entity_id
_entity_poly.type
_entity_poly.pdbx_seq_one_letter_code
_entity_poly.pdbx_strand_id
1 'polypeptide(L)'
;MHCHQQMFVELDELTYCEDGHLRWVEKCRWIKYEEDVEEGAEKWGKPHVASLSFRSLVDLRKCLKRGAVLLDLPDEDAADIGRAIVDQLVNIDQLEPEDKKAVLQCLLLKRRLAW
;
A
#
# COMPACT_ATOMS: atom_id res chain seq x y z
N MET A 1 -14.64 23.72 0.94
CA MET A 1 -15.52 22.82 0.17
C MET A 1 -14.66 21.66 -0.32
N HIS A 2 -14.80 20.46 0.24
CA HIS A 2 -14.18 19.28 -0.36
C HIS A 2 -15.04 18.89 -1.56
N CYS A 3 -14.51 19.02 -2.78
CA CYS A 3 -15.19 18.50 -3.95
C CYS A 3 -15.05 16.97 -3.95
N HIS A 4 -16.13 16.25 -4.26
CA HIS A 4 -16.08 14.80 -4.40
C HIS A 4 -15.28 14.45 -5.66
N GLN A 5 -13.96 14.31 -5.52
CA GLN A 5 -13.13 13.74 -6.56
C GLN A 5 -13.39 12.23 -6.60
N GLN A 6 -13.52 11.70 -7.82
CA GLN A 6 -13.56 10.25 -8.01
C GLN A 6 -12.17 9.70 -7.67
N MET A 7 -12.07 8.95 -6.57
CA MET A 7 -10.82 8.37 -6.10
C MET A 7 -10.49 7.11 -6.90
N PHE A 8 -9.24 7.02 -7.35
CA PHE A 8 -8.62 5.78 -7.78
C PHE A 8 -7.83 5.22 -6.61
N VAL A 9 -8.00 3.94 -6.32
CA VAL A 9 -7.23 3.23 -5.29
C VAL A 9 -6.59 2.00 -5.92
N GLU A 10 -5.33 1.76 -5.61
CA GLU A 10 -4.54 0.62 -6.09
C GLU A 10 -3.95 -0.10 -4.87
N LEU A 11 -3.96 -1.44 -4.90
CA LEU A 11 -3.33 -2.29 -3.90
C LEU A 11 -2.13 -3.00 -4.52
N ASP A 12 -0.95 -2.69 -3.99
CA ASP A 12 0.30 -3.36 -4.32
C ASP A 12 0.75 -4.26 -3.19
N GLU A 13 1.28 -5.44 -3.54
CA GLU A 13 1.94 -6.34 -2.61
C GLU A 13 3.42 -6.51 -2.95
N LEU A 14 4.27 -6.52 -1.93
CA LEU A 14 5.70 -6.77 -2.08
C LEU A 14 5.96 -8.28 -2.22
N THR A 15 6.35 -8.72 -3.41
CA THR A 15 6.49 -10.17 -3.72
C THR A 15 7.78 -10.47 -4.51
N TYR A 16 8.30 -11.69 -4.36
CA TYR A 16 9.39 -12.18 -5.20
C TYR A 16 8.85 -12.52 -6.59
N CYS A 17 9.43 -11.91 -7.62
CA CYS A 17 9.10 -12.21 -9.00
C CYS A 17 9.88 -13.44 -9.50
N GLU A 18 9.52 -13.97 -10.67
CA GLU A 18 10.14 -15.16 -11.28
C GLU A 18 11.66 -15.00 -11.51
N ASP A 19 12.12 -13.77 -11.69
CA ASP A 19 13.53 -13.41 -11.83
C ASP A 19 14.28 -13.33 -10.48
N GLY A 20 13.63 -13.65 -9.36
CA GLY A 20 14.19 -13.60 -8.01
C GLY A 20 14.26 -12.20 -7.41
N HIS A 21 13.78 -11.17 -8.11
CA HIS A 21 13.80 -9.80 -7.61
C HIS A 21 12.52 -9.46 -6.83
N LEU A 22 12.70 -8.84 -5.67
CA LEU A 22 11.61 -8.34 -4.82
C LEU A 22 11.06 -7.03 -5.42
N ARG A 23 9.77 -6.99 -5.72
CA ARG A 23 9.11 -5.83 -6.33
C ARG A 23 7.69 -5.65 -5.79
N TRP A 24 7.20 -4.42 -5.82
CA TRP A 24 5.78 -4.14 -5.60
C TRP A 24 5.00 -4.56 -6.84
N VAL A 25 3.98 -5.38 -6.67
CA VAL A 25 3.16 -5.93 -7.75
C VAL A 25 1.71 -5.58 -7.48
N GLU A 26 1.09 -4.91 -8.44
CA GLU A 26 -0.33 -4.57 -8.41
C GLU A 26 -1.18 -5.84 -8.34
N LYS A 27 -2.14 -5.86 -7.41
CA LYS A 27 -3.05 -7.00 -7.17
C LYS A 27 -4.49 -6.66 -7.46
N CYS A 28 -4.92 -5.49 -7.03
CA CYS A 28 -6.32 -5.07 -7.09
C CYS A 28 -6.38 -3.56 -7.30
N ARG A 29 -7.46 -3.08 -7.91
CA ARG A 29 -7.73 -1.65 -8.05
C ARG A 29 -9.22 -1.34 -7.90
N TRP A 30 -9.52 -0.12 -7.48
CA TRP A 30 -10.88 0.37 -7.27
C TRP A 30 -11.15 1.68 -8.00
N ILE A 31 -12.16 1.67 -8.86
CA ILE A 31 -12.84 2.85 -9.39
C ILE A 31 -14.34 2.60 -9.23
N LYS A 32 -14.86 2.91 -8.04
CA LYS A 32 -16.21 2.51 -7.55
C LYS A 32 -16.39 1.00 -7.37
N TYR A 33 -15.94 0.18 -8.33
CA TYR A 33 -15.91 -1.27 -8.30
C TYR A 33 -14.48 -1.79 -8.16
N GLU A 34 -14.35 -2.99 -7.61
CA GLU A 34 -13.10 -3.74 -7.48
C GLU A 34 -12.81 -4.54 -8.74
N GLU A 35 -11.55 -4.51 -9.18
CA GLU A 35 -11.01 -5.40 -10.19
C GLU A 35 -9.73 -6.04 -9.61
N ASP A 36 -9.63 -7.37 -9.71
CA ASP A 36 -8.46 -8.14 -9.28
C ASP A 36 -7.64 -8.60 -10.49
N VAL A 37 -6.33 -8.76 -10.30
CA VAL A 37 -5.47 -9.45 -11.27
C VAL A 37 -5.75 -10.96 -11.18
N GLU A 38 -6.10 -11.59 -12.30
CA GLU A 38 -6.41 -13.02 -12.36
C GLU A 38 -5.16 -13.88 -12.06
N GLU A 39 -5.31 -14.93 -11.24
CA GLU A 39 -4.20 -15.84 -10.94
C GLU A 39 -3.67 -16.51 -12.21
N GLY A 40 -2.38 -16.31 -12.50
CA GLY A 40 -1.71 -16.92 -13.66
C GLY A 40 -1.97 -16.23 -15.01
N ALA A 41 -2.70 -15.12 -15.02
CA ALA A 41 -2.86 -14.28 -16.20
C ALA A 41 -2.54 -12.82 -15.86
N GLU A 42 -1.79 -12.13 -16.72
CA GLU A 42 -1.60 -10.67 -16.63
C GLU A 42 -2.87 -9.95 -17.13
N LYS A 43 -4.04 -10.34 -16.61
CA LYS A 43 -5.36 -9.84 -17.02
C LYS A 43 -6.19 -9.45 -15.80
N TRP A 44 -6.96 -8.39 -15.98
CA TRP A 44 -7.92 -7.92 -15.00
C TRP A 44 -9.20 -8.75 -15.07
N GLY A 45 -9.67 -9.18 -13.90
CA GLY A 45 -10.98 -9.76 -13.71
C GLY A 45 -12.10 -8.74 -13.95
N LYS A 46 -13.36 -9.22 -13.92
CA LYS A 46 -14.52 -8.35 -14.13
C LYS A 46 -14.74 -7.42 -12.92
N PRO A 47 -15.14 -6.15 -13.14
CA PRO A 47 -15.54 -5.25 -12.07
C PRO A 47 -16.65 -5.85 -11.21
N HIS A 48 -16.47 -5.84 -9.90
CA HIS A 48 -17.46 -6.34 -8.95
C HIS A 48 -17.52 -5.49 -7.67
N VAL A 49 -18.54 -5.73 -6.84
CA VAL A 49 -18.68 -5.04 -5.55
C VAL A 49 -17.77 -5.72 -4.54
N ALA A 50 -16.85 -4.95 -3.96
CA ALA A 50 -15.92 -5.40 -2.93
C ALA A 50 -16.65 -6.10 -1.78
N SER A 51 -16.15 -7.26 -1.36
CA SER A 51 -16.62 -7.96 -0.17
C SER A 51 -15.49 -8.10 0.84
N LEU A 52 -15.70 -7.57 2.05
CA LEU A 52 -14.67 -7.55 3.09
C LEU A 52 -14.98 -8.59 4.16
N SER A 53 -13.95 -9.32 4.59
CA SER A 53 -14.06 -10.21 5.73
C SER A 53 -14.25 -9.43 7.03
N PHE A 54 -15.00 -9.98 7.99
CA PHE A 54 -15.10 -9.38 9.33
C PHE A 54 -13.73 -9.24 10.00
N ARG A 55 -12.85 -10.22 9.79
CA ARG A 55 -11.52 -10.25 10.40
C ARG A 55 -10.65 -9.09 9.90
N SER A 56 -10.63 -8.84 8.59
CA SER A 56 -9.86 -7.72 8.01
C SER A 56 -10.34 -6.37 8.52
N LEU A 57 -11.65 -6.18 8.71
CA LEU A 57 -12.18 -4.94 9.31
C LEU A 57 -11.75 -4.76 10.77
N VAL A 58 -11.71 -5.83 11.55
CA VAL A 58 -11.24 -5.78 12.95
C VAL A 58 -9.76 -5.42 13.01
N ASP A 59 -8.94 -5.99 12.13
CA ASP A 59 -7.50 -5.72 12.11
C ASP A 59 -7.21 -4.31 11.57
N LEU A 60 -7.92 -3.85 10.52
CA LEU A 60 -7.85 -2.45 10.05
C LEU A 60 -8.16 -1.46 11.19
N ARG A 61 -9.21 -1.70 11.97
CA ARG A 61 -9.54 -0.85 13.14
C ARG A 61 -8.40 -0.81 14.15
N LYS A 62 -7.68 -1.91 14.38
CA LYS A 62 -6.51 -1.91 15.29
C LYS A 62 -5.36 -1.11 14.68
N CYS A 63 -5.09 -1.29 13.39
CA CYS A 63 -4.07 -0.54 12.66
C CYS A 63 -4.34 0.97 12.74
N LEU A 64 -5.58 1.42 12.52
CA LEU A 64 -5.93 2.85 12.62
C LEU A 64 -5.84 3.40 14.05
N LYS A 65 -6.02 2.56 15.08
CA LYS A 65 -5.94 3.00 16.48
C LYS A 65 -4.51 3.16 17.00
N ARG A 66 -3.56 2.41 16.44
CA ARG A 66 -2.19 2.33 16.95
C ARG A 66 -1.16 2.78 15.94
N GLY A 67 -1.44 2.70 14.64
CA GLY A 67 -0.50 2.97 13.57
C GLY A 67 -0.11 4.44 13.46
N ALA A 68 0.93 4.68 12.69
CA ALA A 68 1.37 6.03 12.34
C ALA A 68 0.28 6.74 11.50
N VAL A 69 -0.08 7.96 11.92
CA VAL A 69 -1.01 8.83 11.19
C VAL A 69 -0.29 10.16 10.97
N LEU A 70 0.06 10.44 9.71
CA LEU A 70 0.65 11.70 9.28
C LEU A 70 -0.38 12.41 8.38
N LEU A 71 -0.85 13.57 8.81
CA LEU A 71 -1.79 14.42 8.07
C LEU A 71 -1.08 15.71 7.67
N ASP A 72 -1.51 16.29 6.55
CA ASP A 72 -0.98 17.56 6.03
C ASP A 72 0.55 17.55 5.86
N LEU A 73 1.09 16.40 5.43
CA LEU A 73 2.51 16.26 5.15
C LEU A 73 2.89 17.18 3.98
N PRO A 74 3.94 18.01 4.11
CA PRO A 74 4.34 18.96 3.06
C PRO A 74 5.12 18.30 1.91
N ASP A 75 5.59 17.06 2.12
CA ASP A 75 6.41 16.32 1.15
C ASP A 75 5.56 15.80 -0.02
N GLU A 76 6.05 15.94 -1.24
CA GLU A 76 5.34 15.54 -2.47
C GLU A 76 5.96 14.30 -3.15
N ASP A 77 7.21 13.95 -2.83
CA ASP A 77 7.88 12.79 -3.42
C ASP A 77 7.84 11.55 -2.51
N ALA A 78 7.83 10.37 -3.14
CA ALA A 78 7.72 9.10 -2.44
C ALA A 78 8.89 8.83 -1.48
N ALA A 79 10.08 9.38 -1.73
CA ALA A 79 11.25 9.14 -0.89
C ALA A 79 11.17 9.91 0.43
N ASP A 80 10.74 11.17 0.38
CA ASP A 80 10.57 12.00 1.57
C ASP A 80 9.30 11.59 2.35
N ILE A 81 8.20 11.24 1.66
CA ILE A 81 7.02 10.62 2.30
C ILE A 81 7.42 9.31 2.99
N GLY A 82 8.15 8.43 2.30
CA GLY A 82 8.62 7.16 2.86
C GLY A 82 9.50 7.36 4.09
N ARG A 83 10.37 8.38 4.08
CA ARG A 83 11.20 8.73 5.24
C ARG A 83 10.34 9.21 6.41
N ALA A 84 9.39 10.11 6.18
CA ALA A 84 8.49 10.61 7.22
C ALA A 84 7.68 9.47 7.88
N ILE A 85 7.20 8.51 7.08
CA ILE A 85 6.49 7.33 7.58
C ILE A 85 7.40 6.48 8.47
N VAL A 86 8.59 6.14 7.99
CA VAL A 86 9.53 5.28 8.72
C VAL A 86 9.99 5.95 10.02
N ASP A 87 10.27 7.25 9.99
CA ASP A 87 10.64 8.03 11.17
C ASP A 87 9.53 8.01 12.22
N GLN A 88 8.29 8.18 11.77
CA GLN A 88 7.13 8.12 12.66
C GLN A 88 6.90 6.72 13.23
N LEU A 89 7.12 5.65 12.45
CA LEU A 89 7.00 4.27 12.93
C LEU A 89 8.01 3.95 14.03
N VAL A 90 9.25 4.46 13.91
CA VAL A 90 10.25 4.34 14.98
C VAL A 90 9.84 5.14 16.21
N ASN A 91 9.35 6.36 16.03
CA ASN A 91 8.93 7.24 17.14
C ASN A 91 7.76 6.66 17.98
N ILE A 92 6.92 5.82 17.38
CA ILE A 92 5.81 5.15 18.08
C ILE A 92 6.12 3.70 18.49
N ASP A 93 7.41 3.32 18.47
CA ASP A 93 7.90 1.98 18.81
C ASP A 93 7.25 0.85 17.99
N GLN A 94 6.90 1.12 16.73
CA GLN A 94 6.41 0.10 15.79
C GLN A 94 7.47 -0.41 14.82
N LEU A 95 8.64 0.22 14.81
CA LEU A 95 9.79 -0.19 14.03
C LEU A 95 11.06 0.04 14.83
N GLU A 96 11.94 -0.95 14.85
CA GLU A 96 13.25 -0.80 15.48
C GLU A 96 14.13 0.16 14.66
N PRO A 97 14.92 1.03 15.31
CA PRO A 97 15.79 1.99 14.60
C PRO A 97 16.74 1.34 13.59
N GLU A 98 17.15 0.10 13.82
CA GLU A 98 18.06 -0.67 12.97
C GLU A 98 17.39 -1.07 11.63
N ASP A 99 16.09 -1.31 11.66
CA ASP A 99 15.30 -1.76 10.49
C ASP A 99 14.88 -0.60 9.58
N LYS A 100 15.00 0.65 10.06
CA LYS A 100 14.67 1.89 9.33
C LYS A 100 15.19 1.89 7.90
N LYS A 101 16.47 1.55 7.72
CA LYS A 101 17.11 1.56 6.39
C LYS A 101 16.51 0.50 5.47
N ALA A 102 16.28 -0.70 6.00
CA ALA A 102 15.75 -1.82 5.22
C ALA A 102 14.31 -1.56 4.78
N VAL A 103 13.46 -1.06 5.68
CA VAL A 103 12.07 -0.72 5.38
C VAL A 103 11.98 0.42 4.37
N LEU A 104 12.77 1.49 4.55
CA LEU A 104 12.80 2.60 3.58
C LEU A 104 13.23 2.12 2.19
N GLN A 105 14.25 1.25 2.10
CA GLN A 105 14.66 0.66 0.82
C GLN A 105 13.52 -0.16 0.20
N CYS A 106 12.79 -0.93 0.99
CA CYS A 106 11.65 -1.72 0.50
C CYS A 106 10.52 -0.83 -0.04
N LEU A 107 10.16 0.26 0.66
CA LEU A 107 9.13 1.21 0.22
C LEU A 107 9.47 1.88 -1.12
N LEU A 108 10.75 2.01 -1.44
CA LEU A 108 11.24 2.66 -2.66
C LEU A 108 11.59 1.69 -3.78
N LEU A 109 11.31 0.39 -3.62
CA LEU A 109 11.49 -0.59 -4.69
C LEU A 109 10.61 -0.26 -5.90
N LYS A 110 11.12 -0.60 -7.08
CA LYS A 110 10.40 -0.39 -8.34
C LYS A 110 9.07 -1.16 -8.32
N ARG A 111 8.00 -0.47 -8.71
CA ARG A 111 6.67 -1.03 -8.94
C ARG A 111 6.65 -1.75 -10.30
N ARG A 112 6.13 -2.97 -10.33
CA ARG A 112 5.69 -3.66 -11.54
C ARG A 112 4.19 -3.46 -11.62
N LEU A 113 3.79 -2.62 -12.57
CA LEU A 113 2.40 -2.42 -12.93
C LEU A 113 1.91 -3.62 -13.76
N ALA A 114 0.64 -3.98 -13.62
CA ALA A 114 0.02 -5.04 -14.40
C ALA A 114 -0.47 -4.47 -15.75
N TRP A 115 0.43 -4.27 -16.71
CA TRP A 115 0.10 -3.90 -18.10
C TRP A 115 1.06 -4.48 -19.13
#